data_AF-A0A3D1R851-F1
#
_entry.id   AF-A0A3D1R851-F1
#
_cell.length_a   1.000
_cell.length_b   1.000
_cell.length_c   1.000
_cell.angle_alpha   90.00
_cell.angle_beta   90.00
_cell.angle_gamma   90.00
#
_symmetry.space_group_name_H-M   'P 1'
#
loop_
_entity.id
_entity.type
_entity.pdbx_description
1 polymer ?
#
loop_
_entity_poly.entity_id
_entity_poly.type
_entity_poly.pdbx_seq_one_letter_code
_entity_poly.pdbx_strand_id
1 'polypeptide(L)'
;AVVETSKHIAGLIKQGYRVIVTHGNGPQVGFILRRSELARHELHEVPLDSCGADTQGAIGYQLQMALDNEMRDWPERPTVVTVITQTLVDRDDPSFKNPTKPIGSFMTEQLALEHKEKDGWEVVEDAG
;
A
#
# COMPACT_ATOMS: atom_id res chain seq x y z
N ALA A 1 0.44 1.36 -16.16
CA ALA A 1 1.36 1.23 -15.00
C ALA A 1 1.78 -0.23 -14.80
N VAL A 2 1.08 -1.07 -14.02
CA VAL A 2 1.56 -2.43 -13.66
C VAL A 2 1.93 -3.31 -14.85
N VAL A 3 1.11 -3.35 -15.91
CA VAL A 3 1.39 -4.12 -17.14
C VAL A 3 2.67 -3.63 -17.84
N GLU A 4 2.86 -2.32 -17.92
CA GLU A 4 4.04 -1.71 -18.53
C GLU A 4 5.30 -1.99 -17.70
N THR A 5 5.22 -1.82 -16.38
CA THR A 5 6.32 -2.16 -15.45
C THR A 5 6.72 -3.63 -15.54
N SER A 6 5.73 -4.53 -15.71
CA SER A 6 5.96 -5.97 -15.79
C SER A 6 6.83 -6.36 -16.99
N LYS A 7 6.75 -5.63 -18.12
CA LYS A 7 7.63 -5.83 -19.29
C LYS A 7 9.11 -5.62 -18.94
N HIS A 8 9.40 -4.56 -18.19
CA HIS A 8 10.77 -4.24 -17.78
C HIS A 8 11.31 -5.29 -16.80
N ILE A 9 10.49 -5.71 -15.83
CA ILE A 9 10.86 -6.76 -14.87
C ILE A 9 11.09 -8.10 -15.58
N ALA A 10 10.19 -8.50 -16.49
CA ALA A 10 10.37 -9.67 -17.33
C ALA A 10 11.68 -9.57 -18.14
N GLY A 11 12.01 -8.40 -18.68
CA GLY A 11 13.30 -8.15 -19.32
C GLY A 11 14.52 -8.54 -18.47
N LEU A 12 14.50 -8.26 -17.16
CA LEU A 12 15.56 -8.68 -16.22
C LEU A 12 15.56 -10.19 -16.02
N ILE A 13 14.39 -10.80 -15.82
CA ILE A 13 14.28 -12.25 -15.65
C ILE A 13 14.82 -12.98 -16.90
N LYS A 14 14.51 -12.48 -18.10
CA LYS A 14 14.99 -13.04 -19.36
C LYS A 14 16.51 -12.97 -19.53
N GLN A 15 17.16 -12.02 -18.86
CA GLN A 15 18.63 -11.91 -18.81
C GLN A 15 19.27 -12.86 -17.77
N GLY A 16 18.46 -13.67 -17.07
CA GLY A 16 18.94 -14.64 -16.08
C GLY A 16 19.04 -14.10 -14.65
N TYR A 17 18.55 -12.89 -14.37
CA TYR A 17 18.54 -12.35 -13.01
C TYR A 17 17.47 -13.04 -12.14
N ARG A 18 17.82 -13.28 -10.87
CA ARG A 18 16.85 -13.64 -9.82
C ARG A 18 16.28 -12.36 -9.22
N VAL A 19 15.01 -12.10 -9.45
CA VAL A 19 14.37 -10.84 -9.11
C VAL A 19 13.52 -10.97 -7.85
N ILE A 20 13.67 -10.02 -6.93
CA ILE A 20 12.73 -9.75 -5.84
C ILE A 20 12.08 -8.40 -6.15
N VAL A 21 10.75 -8.34 -6.06
CA VAL A 21 9.99 -7.12 -6.31
C VAL A 21 9.39 -6.62 -5.00
N THR A 22 9.62 -5.34 -4.70
CA THR A 22 8.92 -4.60 -3.64
C THR A 22 8.19 -3.42 -4.27
N HIS A 23 7.17 -2.90 -3.59
CA HIS A 23 6.42 -1.74 -4.08
C HIS A 23 6.03 -0.81 -2.93
N GLY A 24 5.77 0.45 -3.27
CA GLY A 24 5.08 1.37 -2.36
C GLY A 24 3.56 1.12 -2.35
N ASN A 25 2.87 1.71 -1.38
CA ASN A 25 1.42 1.61 -1.24
C ASN A 25 0.73 2.93 -0.85
N GLY A 26 1.43 4.07 -0.88
CA GLY A 26 0.96 5.34 -0.28
C GLY A 26 -0.45 5.74 -0.71
N PRO A 27 -0.72 5.96 -2.02
CA PRO A 27 -2.06 6.27 -2.48
C PRO A 27 -3.08 5.16 -2.19
N GLN A 28 -2.67 3.89 -2.36
CA GLN A 28 -3.57 2.73 -2.23
C GLN A 28 -4.05 2.55 -0.79
N VAL A 29 -3.16 2.69 0.20
CA VAL A 29 -3.53 2.55 1.62
C VAL A 29 -4.42 3.70 2.06
N GLY A 30 -4.14 4.92 1.57
CA GLY A 30 -5.00 6.08 1.80
C GLY A 30 -6.42 5.90 1.23
N PHE A 31 -6.55 5.28 0.05
CA PHE A 31 -7.88 4.98 -0.51
C PHE A 31 -8.65 3.90 0.26
N ILE A 32 -7.96 2.87 0.77
CA ILE A 32 -8.62 1.86 1.61
C ILE A 32 -9.08 2.48 2.93
N LEU A 33 -8.22 3.27 3.58
CA LEU A 33 -8.58 4.00 4.79
C LEU A 33 -9.79 4.92 4.54
N ARG A 34 -9.80 5.68 3.43
CA ARG A 34 -10.95 6.52 3.07
C ARG A 34 -12.25 5.73 2.89
N ARG A 35 -12.18 4.56 2.24
CA ARG A 35 -13.37 3.69 2.08
C ARG A 35 -13.91 3.26 3.44
N SER A 36 -13.02 2.93 4.38
CA SER A 36 -13.38 2.62 5.76
C SER A 36 -14.07 3.80 6.44
N GLU A 37 -13.48 5.00 6.38
CA GLU A 37 -14.03 6.23 6.98
C GLU A 37 -15.43 6.56 6.44
N LEU A 38 -15.63 6.43 5.13
CA LEU A 38 -16.93 6.67 4.49
C LEU A 38 -18.00 5.65 4.92
N ALA A 39 -17.60 4.41 5.20
CA ALA A 39 -18.49 3.32 5.60
C ALA A 39 -18.72 3.25 7.13
N ARG A 40 -18.08 4.11 7.94
CA ARG A 40 -18.07 4.04 9.41
C ARG A 40 -19.46 4.10 10.08
N HIS A 41 -20.45 4.62 9.36
CA HIS A 41 -21.84 4.71 9.83
C HIS A 41 -22.57 3.36 9.78
N GLU A 42 -22.03 2.38 9.07
CA GLU A 42 -22.61 1.05 8.86
C GLU A 42 -21.64 -0.07 9.28
N LEU A 43 -20.33 0.13 9.12
CA LEU A 43 -19.27 -0.85 9.40
C LEU A 43 -18.26 -0.29 10.40
N HIS A 44 -17.54 -1.20 11.07
CA HIS A 44 -16.40 -0.81 11.90
C HIS A 44 -15.25 -0.32 11.04
N GLU A 45 -14.44 0.59 11.59
CA GLU A 45 -13.26 1.07 10.89
C GLU A 45 -12.17 0.00 10.81
N VAL A 46 -11.48 -0.05 9.67
CA VAL A 46 -10.37 -0.96 9.42
C VAL A 46 -9.08 -0.30 9.88
N PRO A 47 -8.31 -0.93 10.79
CA PRO A 47 -7.08 -0.33 11.29
C PRO A 47 -6.01 -0.24 10.18
N LEU A 48 -5.11 0.72 10.32
CA LEU A 48 -4.16 1.10 9.26
C LEU A 48 -3.20 -0.04 8.87
N ASP A 49 -2.81 -0.88 9.81
CA ASP A 49 -1.99 -2.07 9.56
C ASP A 49 -2.73 -3.10 8.68
N SER A 50 -4.02 -3.31 8.95
CA SER A 50 -4.89 -4.18 8.14
C SER A 50 -5.13 -3.58 6.75
N CYS A 51 -5.34 -2.26 6.65
CA CYS A 51 -5.33 -1.57 5.36
C CYS A 51 -4.00 -1.81 4.61
N GLY A 52 -2.89 -1.79 5.35
CA GLY A 52 -1.56 -2.14 4.84
C GLY A 52 -1.53 -3.56 4.25
N ALA A 53 -2.01 -4.56 4.98
CA ALA A 53 -2.09 -5.95 4.52
C ALA A 53 -2.99 -6.09 3.27
N ASP A 54 -4.15 -5.43 3.25
CA ASP A 54 -5.07 -5.43 2.11
C ASP A 54 -4.40 -4.87 0.85
N THR A 55 -3.61 -3.79 0.98
CA THR A 55 -2.87 -3.25 -0.17
C THR A 55 -1.81 -4.20 -0.70
N GLN A 56 -1.16 -5.01 0.15
CA GLN A 56 -0.21 -6.02 -0.31
C GLN A 56 -0.91 -7.08 -1.15
N GLY A 57 -2.08 -7.55 -0.68
CA GLY A 57 -2.91 -8.49 -1.42
C GLY A 57 -3.35 -7.93 -2.78
N ALA A 58 -3.91 -6.71 -2.79
CA ALA A 58 -4.45 -6.10 -4.00
C ALA A 58 -3.35 -5.75 -5.03
N ILE A 59 -2.25 -5.12 -4.60
CA ILE A 59 -1.15 -4.73 -5.50
C ILE A 59 -0.38 -5.96 -5.96
N GLY A 60 -0.08 -6.88 -5.04
CA GLY A 60 0.60 -8.13 -5.37
C GLY A 60 -0.20 -9.00 -6.33
N TYR A 61 -1.54 -9.07 -6.17
CA TYR A 61 -2.42 -9.71 -7.14
C TYR A 61 -2.29 -9.11 -8.55
N GLN A 62 -2.24 -7.79 -8.67
CA GLN A 62 -2.08 -7.13 -9.97
C GLN A 62 -0.69 -7.40 -10.58
N LEU A 63 0.37 -7.30 -9.77
CA LEU A 63 1.75 -7.55 -10.20
C LEU A 63 1.96 -9.00 -10.64
N GLN A 64 1.51 -9.96 -9.82
CA GLN A 64 1.69 -11.39 -10.13
C GLN A 64 0.96 -11.77 -11.41
N MET A 65 -0.27 -11.29 -11.61
CA MET A 65 -1.03 -11.56 -12.84
C MET A 65 -0.37 -10.93 -14.06
N ALA A 66 0.10 -9.68 -13.95
CA ALA A 66 0.71 -9.00 -15.08
C ALA A 66 2.04 -9.65 -15.48
N LEU A 67 2.87 -10.05 -14.51
CA LEU A 67 4.10 -10.79 -14.77
C LEU A 67 3.85 -12.18 -15.34
N ASP A 68 2.90 -12.94 -14.79
CA ASP A 68 2.54 -14.25 -15.32
C ASP A 68 2.02 -14.16 -16.77
N ASN A 69 1.20 -13.13 -17.06
CA ASN A 69 0.74 -12.86 -18.42
C ASN A 69 1.87 -12.47 -19.38
N GLU A 70 2.81 -11.62 -18.96
CA GLU A 70 3.95 -11.21 -19.79
C GLU A 70 4.89 -12.38 -20.14
N MET A 71 5.01 -13.35 -19.23
CA MET A 71 5.86 -14.53 -19.38
C MET A 71 5.08 -15.78 -19.83
N ARG A 72 3.80 -15.64 -20.24
CA ARG A 72 2.90 -16.76 -20.51
C ARG A 72 3.44 -17.76 -21.53
N ASP A 73 4.09 -17.25 -22.58
CA ASP A 73 4.60 -18.06 -23.69
C ASP A 73 6.07 -18.46 -23.52
N TRP A 74 6.66 -18.26 -22.33
CA TRP A 74 8.06 -18.61 -22.09
C TRP A 74 8.19 -20.12 -21.82
N PRO A 75 9.19 -20.79 -22.44
CA PRO A 75 9.39 -22.24 -22.27
C PRO A 75 9.60 -22.65 -20.80
N GLU A 76 10.34 -21.84 -20.04
CA GLU A 76 10.69 -22.07 -18.63
C GLU A 76 10.25 -20.87 -17.77
N ARG A 77 8.95 -20.58 -17.76
CA ARG A 77 8.44 -19.43 -16.99
C ARG A 77 8.62 -19.68 -15.48
N PRO A 78 9.18 -18.72 -14.73
CA PRO A 78 9.26 -18.83 -13.28
C PRO A 78 7.87 -18.68 -12.66
N THR A 79 7.67 -19.30 -11.50
CA THR A 79 6.49 -19.04 -10.66
C THR A 79 6.60 -17.66 -10.04
N VAL A 80 5.57 -16.84 -10.21
CA VAL A 80 5.46 -15.52 -9.56
C VAL A 80 4.52 -15.65 -8.37
N VAL A 81 4.97 -15.22 -7.19
CA VAL A 81 4.18 -15.27 -5.96
C VAL A 81 4.25 -13.95 -5.21
N THR A 82 3.12 -13.56 -4.62
CA THR A 82 3.05 -12.47 -3.64
C THR A 82 3.04 -13.07 -2.25
N VAL A 83 3.82 -12.50 -1.33
CA VAL A 83 3.90 -12.94 0.07
C VAL A 83 3.49 -11.78 0.97
N ILE A 84 2.44 -11.98 1.77
CA ILE A 84 2.08 -11.04 2.83
C ILE A 84 3.23 -10.95 3.81
N THR A 85 3.72 -9.74 4.04
CA THR A 85 4.96 -9.46 4.74
C THR A 85 4.70 -8.53 5.92
N GLN A 86 5.17 -8.92 7.09
CA GLN A 86 5.21 -8.08 8.29
C GLN A 86 6.62 -7.53 8.47
N THR A 87 6.71 -6.26 8.85
CA THR A 87 7.99 -5.58 9.13
C THR A 87 8.00 -5.16 10.58
N LEU A 88 8.94 -5.70 11.36
CA LEU A 88 9.17 -5.26 12.74
C LEU A 88 9.73 -3.84 12.72
N VAL A 89 9.21 -3.01 13.61
CA VAL A 89 9.68 -1.65 13.88
C VAL A 89 9.93 -1.49 15.37
N ASP A 90 10.80 -0.55 15.73
CA ASP A 90 11.06 -0.23 17.13
C ASP A 90 9.81 0.42 17.75
N ARG A 91 9.34 -0.07 18.89
CA ARG A 91 8.18 0.50 19.59
C ARG A 91 8.44 1.94 20.04
N ASP A 92 9.70 2.27 20.34
CA ASP A 92 10.08 3.58 20.85
C ASP A 92 10.62 4.50 19.74
N ASP A 93 10.40 4.16 18.46
CA ASP A 93 10.86 4.97 17.32
C ASP A 93 10.34 6.40 17.44
N PRO A 94 11.22 7.44 17.40
CA PRO A 94 10.82 8.83 17.48
C PRO A 94 9.78 9.26 16.43
N SER A 95 9.69 8.55 15.31
CA SER A 95 8.72 8.80 14.24
C SER A 95 7.27 8.62 14.69
N PHE A 96 7.00 7.85 15.75
CA PHE A 96 5.65 7.76 16.34
C PHE A 96 5.21 9.05 17.03
N LYS A 97 6.15 9.89 17.46
CA LYS A 97 5.85 11.19 18.10
C LYS A 97 5.66 12.32 17.09
N ASN A 98 6.13 12.13 15.86
CA ASN A 98 6.04 13.12 14.79
C ASN A 98 5.83 12.42 13.44
N PRO A 99 4.61 11.97 13.13
CA PRO A 99 4.31 11.31 11.87
C PRO A 99 4.47 12.31 10.71
N THR A 100 5.34 12.01 9.74
CA THR A 100 5.66 12.90 8.61
C THR A 100 5.04 12.46 7.29
N LYS A 101 4.50 11.24 7.22
CA LYS A 101 3.94 10.67 6.00
C LYS A 101 2.42 10.92 5.96
N PRO A 102 1.92 11.77 5.05
CA PRO A 102 0.48 11.96 4.92
C PRO A 102 -0.17 10.69 4.40
N ILE A 103 -1.31 10.34 5.01
CA ILE A 103 -2.18 9.24 4.61
C ILE A 103 -3.63 9.69 4.70
N GLY A 104 -4.53 9.02 3.99
CA GLY A 104 -5.96 9.34 3.98
C GLY A 104 -6.31 10.43 2.96
N SER A 105 -7.46 11.06 3.15
CA SER A 105 -7.99 12.09 2.25
C SER A 105 -7.90 13.48 2.85
N PHE A 106 -7.89 14.49 1.98
CA PHE A 106 -8.14 15.86 2.41
C PHE A 106 -9.47 15.93 3.18
N MET A 107 -9.42 16.58 4.33
CA MET A 107 -10.55 16.78 5.22
C MET A 107 -10.70 18.27 5.53
N THR A 108 -11.89 18.67 5.98
CA THR A 108 -12.09 20.02 6.48
C THR A 108 -11.34 20.21 7.80
N GLU A 109 -10.96 21.46 8.11
CA GLU A 109 -10.31 21.79 9.39
C GLU A 109 -11.13 21.28 10.59
N GLN A 110 -12.46 21.44 10.55
CA GLN A 110 -13.34 20.95 11.61
C GLN A 110 -13.22 19.43 11.81
N LEU A 111 -13.24 18.65 10.73
CA LEU A 111 -13.12 17.19 10.81
C LEU A 111 -11.73 16.78 11.30
N ALA A 112 -10.67 17.50 10.88
CA ALA A 112 -9.31 17.29 11.36
C ALA A 112 -9.19 17.51 12.88
N LEU A 113 -9.81 18.58 13.40
CA LEU A 113 -9.83 18.87 14.84
C LEU A 113 -10.60 17.80 15.63
N GLU A 114 -11.73 17.31 15.09
CA GLU A 114 -12.46 16.22 15.73
C GLU A 114 -11.63 14.93 15.85
N HIS A 115 -10.92 14.54 14.80
CA HIS A 115 -10.03 13.36 14.82
C HIS A 115 -8.83 13.58 15.75
N LYS A 116 -8.31 14.80 15.83
CA LYS A 116 -7.26 15.15 16.80
C LYS A 116 -7.72 14.96 18.24
N GLU A 117 -8.94 15.41 18.57
CA GLU A 117 -9.48 15.29 19.93
C GLU A 117 -9.92 13.87 20.29
N LYS A 118 -10.61 13.16 19.39
CA LYS A 118 -11.21 11.85 19.66
C LYS A 118 -10.21 10.70 19.50
N ASP A 119 -9.38 10.78 18.47
CA ASP A 119 -8.57 9.65 18.01
C ASP A 119 -7.06 9.89 18.22
N GLY A 120 -6.69 11.09 18.69
CA GLY A 120 -5.29 11.46 18.96
C GLY A 120 -4.47 11.64 17.68
N TRP A 121 -5.10 11.95 16.55
CA TRP A 121 -4.41 12.11 15.28
C TRP A 121 -3.55 13.38 15.26
N GLU A 122 -2.31 13.23 14.79
CA GLU A 122 -1.51 14.36 14.34
C GLU A 122 -1.92 14.71 12.91
N VAL A 123 -2.59 15.84 12.76
CA VAL A 123 -3.07 16.38 11.49
C VAL A 123 -2.22 17.57 11.09
N VAL A 124 -1.78 17.58 9.83
CA VAL A 124 -0.99 18.67 9.23
C VAL A 124 -1.77 19.31 8.10
N GLU A 125 -1.69 20.64 7.99
CA GLU A 125 -2.20 21.36 6.84
C GLU A 125 -1.33 21.03 5.63
N ASP A 126 -1.88 20.29 4.68
CA ASP A 126 -1.21 20.02 3.42
C ASP A 126 -1.57 21.14 2.44
N ALA A 127 -0.69 22.15 2.37
CA ALA A 127 -0.78 23.25 1.43
C ALA A 127 -0.47 22.75 0.01
N GLY A 128 -1.46 22.15 -0.62
CA GLY A 128 -1.53 21.99 -2.07
C GLY A 128 -1.84 23.30 -2.78
#